data_AF-A0A1Z5KCX5-F1
#
_entry.id   AF-A0A1Z5KCX5-F1
#
_cell.length_a   1.000
_cell.length_b   1.000
_cell.length_c   1.000
_cell.angle_alpha   90.00
_cell.angle_beta   90.00
_cell.angle_gamma   90.00
#
_symmetry.space_group_name_H-M   'P 1'
#
loop_
_entity.id
_entity.type
_entity.pdbx_description
1 polymer ?
#
loop_
_entity_poly.entity_id
_entity_poly.type
_entity_poly.pdbx_seq_one_letter_code
_entity_poly.pdbx_strand_id
1 'polypeptide(L)'
;MNEDLQQKNRRSDDIRTDDSSLSSSFSLASKYSQRTGYLQTLSLVLNAALMLYAHLGVSGVIYSNQPRVDINTNTTNNATGTCTLKDTEIWNALGGAANRSITNSFCSQQTGCLVDVQCNTECFVENFGYSTACAECFAVLPQCGLQNGCAFACAQDSQSDQCQTCNLPCQQVFYNCTGFFSSARYVYRHRRREQEEQSDTCIIIDPKEQEGTPIEYYPVYEIKFLNALQDAWNGDAKLLAFLVVIFSGLWPYLKNVLLMFAWMTHSIDTRSRLLKWLKRLGKYTLVDVYVVLILLVGVWLQALIGETTIKIRGEARPAIIAFLVATFWEFWHIEWMAALHQESLKEHNKEADHETQETADVERPLLAALQFQNAYNSSNPGHSCRSVTFALYFVGLSWATSMALYVVGSISEILRFQTTEGEQRDVVCERSYNVFTLGTELLSDEAMRDSSAEPAMWTLCMAYLLLVVVSPLVVHLIQMLALLGAVSNSMILRLGDSIWTFASVDVLLMGVYIVQYKFDALINRLAGDAGSDILGVNGEMGPGFFLLLAYSISSGFVQYFVNSAAATRYNHDPYYQIDYLWTKVLGGLVLDVDRSSD
;
A
#
# COMPACT_ATOMS: atom_id res chain seq x y z
N MET A 1 -8.69 35.68 75.48
CA MET A 1 -8.21 36.85 74.70
C MET A 1 -7.04 36.51 73.75
N ASN A 2 -6.24 35.46 74.01
CA ASN A 2 -5.15 35.04 73.10
C ASN A 2 -5.54 33.94 72.09
N GLU A 3 -6.69 33.28 72.25
CA GLU A 3 -7.19 32.26 71.31
C GLU A 3 -8.04 32.85 70.17
N ASP A 4 -8.79 33.94 70.43
CA ASP A 4 -9.60 34.61 69.40
C ASP A 4 -8.78 35.30 68.30
N LEU A 5 -7.52 35.66 68.60
CA LEU A 5 -6.60 36.24 67.61
C LEU A 5 -5.97 35.18 66.68
N GLN A 6 -5.80 33.94 67.15
CA GLN A 6 -5.33 32.85 66.29
C GLN A 6 -6.44 32.30 65.38
N GLN A 7 -7.69 32.32 65.82
CA GLN A 7 -8.80 31.84 65.00
C GLN A 7 -9.22 32.84 63.91
N LYS A 8 -8.94 34.14 64.11
CA LYS A 8 -9.17 35.19 63.10
C LYS A 8 -8.10 35.23 62.01
N ASN A 9 -6.86 34.80 62.31
CA ASN A 9 -5.82 34.63 61.30
C ASN A 9 -6.05 33.37 60.44
N ARG A 10 -6.49 32.24 61.03
CA ARG A 10 -6.81 31.04 60.23
C ARG A 10 -7.99 31.23 59.27
N ARG A 11 -8.90 32.18 59.55
CA ARG A 11 -10.08 32.44 58.70
C ARG A 11 -9.81 33.46 57.58
N SER A 12 -8.64 34.11 57.54
CA SER A 12 -8.26 34.98 56.41
C SER A 12 -7.41 34.26 55.35
N ASP A 13 -6.81 33.12 55.69
CA ASP A 13 -6.05 32.30 54.73
C ASP A 13 -6.96 31.35 53.92
N ASP A 14 -8.17 31.07 54.39
CA ASP A 14 -9.13 30.19 53.70
C ASP A 14 -10.01 30.90 52.64
N ILE A 15 -9.85 32.22 52.40
CA ILE A 15 -10.72 33.00 51.49
C ILE A 15 -9.96 33.62 50.31
N ARG A 16 -8.69 33.24 50.05
CA ARG A 16 -7.91 33.85 48.95
C ARG A 16 -7.03 32.88 48.17
N THR A 17 -7.57 31.71 47.80
CA THR A 17 -6.88 30.80 46.87
C THR A 17 -7.77 30.21 45.78
N ASP A 18 -8.96 30.76 45.53
CA ASP A 18 -9.89 30.13 44.60
C ASP A 18 -10.06 30.77 43.22
N ASP A 19 -9.48 31.93 42.87
CA ASP A 19 -9.80 32.52 41.54
C ASP A 19 -8.70 33.36 40.84
N SER A 20 -7.47 33.43 41.34
CA SER A 20 -6.39 34.22 40.69
C SER A 20 -5.35 33.40 39.93
N SER A 21 -5.41 32.06 39.94
CA SER A 21 -4.83 31.28 38.84
C SER A 21 -5.82 31.32 37.67
N LEU A 22 -6.05 32.53 37.16
CA LEU A 22 -6.40 32.77 35.77
C LEU A 22 -5.24 32.16 34.98
N SER A 23 -5.31 30.84 34.79
CA SER A 23 -4.77 30.11 33.68
C SER A 23 -5.18 30.93 32.47
N SER A 24 -4.30 31.85 32.06
CA SER A 24 -4.50 32.67 30.90
C SER A 24 -4.43 31.65 29.76
N SER A 25 -5.61 31.18 29.39
CA SER A 25 -5.82 30.11 28.44
C SER A 25 -5.52 30.68 27.06
N PHE A 26 -4.23 30.89 26.79
CA PHE A 26 -3.73 31.55 25.61
C PHE A 26 -3.80 30.54 24.46
N SER A 27 -4.79 30.71 23.57
CA SER A 27 -4.77 29.94 22.32
C SER A 27 -3.62 30.41 21.45
N LEU A 28 -3.11 29.54 20.58
CA LEU A 28 -2.17 29.97 19.53
C LEU A 28 -2.82 31.06 18.68
N ALA A 29 -4.12 30.98 18.44
CA ALA A 29 -4.89 31.96 17.69
C ALA A 29 -4.89 33.36 18.33
N SER A 30 -4.80 33.49 19.66
CA SER A 30 -4.71 34.81 20.30
C SER A 30 -3.29 35.38 20.30
N LYS A 31 -2.27 34.52 20.25
CA LYS A 31 -0.86 34.91 20.27
C LYS A 31 -0.33 35.28 18.90
N TYR A 32 -0.66 34.49 17.89
CA TYR A 32 -0.19 34.69 16.53
C TYR A 32 -1.16 35.60 15.76
N SER A 33 -0.61 36.44 14.87
CA SER A 33 -1.37 37.44 14.13
C SER A 33 -2.59 36.83 13.41
N GLN A 34 -3.67 37.58 13.30
CA GLN A 34 -4.83 37.21 12.47
C GLN A 34 -4.43 36.77 11.04
N ARG A 35 -3.32 37.32 10.50
CA ARG A 35 -2.76 36.92 9.20
C ARG A 35 -2.25 35.48 9.15
N THR A 36 -1.56 35.00 10.18
CA THR A 36 -1.05 33.62 10.21
C THR A 36 -2.19 32.62 10.38
N GLY A 37 -3.23 32.97 11.13
CA GLY A 37 -4.46 32.17 11.22
C GLY A 37 -5.14 32.03 9.86
N TYR A 38 -5.29 33.12 9.10
CA TYR A 38 -5.87 33.07 7.75
C TYR A 38 -5.05 32.20 6.79
N LEU A 39 -3.72 32.34 6.79
CA LEU A 39 -2.84 31.51 5.95
C LEU A 39 -2.94 30.03 6.30
N GLN A 40 -3.01 29.70 7.59
CA GLN A 40 -3.18 28.31 8.04
C GLN A 40 -4.51 27.73 7.58
N THR A 41 -5.61 28.47 7.75
CA THR A 41 -6.94 28.03 7.30
C THR A 41 -6.98 27.85 5.79
N LEU A 42 -6.49 28.84 5.03
CA LEU A 42 -6.42 28.76 3.57
C LEU A 42 -5.63 27.53 3.12
N SER A 43 -4.50 27.28 3.78
CA SER A 43 -3.65 26.16 3.44
C SER A 43 -4.27 24.79 3.77
N LEU A 44 -4.97 24.65 4.90
CA LEU A 44 -5.74 23.44 5.21
C LEU A 44 -6.89 23.21 4.20
N VAL A 45 -7.54 24.28 3.74
CA VAL A 45 -8.58 24.19 2.69
C VAL A 45 -7.98 23.76 1.35
N LEU A 46 -6.85 24.33 0.94
CA LEU A 46 -6.16 23.94 -0.29
C LEU A 46 -5.70 22.48 -0.25
N ASN A 47 -5.21 22.04 0.91
CA ASN A 47 -4.84 20.64 1.13
C ASN A 47 -6.04 19.69 1.01
N ALA A 48 -7.17 20.03 1.66
CA ALA A 48 -8.41 19.26 1.53
C ALA A 48 -8.93 19.24 0.08
N ALA A 49 -8.76 20.34 -0.68
CA ALA A 49 -9.12 20.39 -2.09
C ALA A 49 -8.23 19.48 -2.96
N LEU A 50 -6.91 19.41 -2.68
CA LEU A 50 -6.01 18.47 -3.36
C LEU A 50 -6.37 17.01 -3.08
N MET A 51 -6.77 16.69 -1.85
CA MET A 51 -7.26 15.35 -1.49
C MET A 51 -8.57 15.00 -2.17
N LEU A 52 -9.50 15.96 -2.23
CA LEU A 52 -10.75 15.77 -2.96
C LEU A 52 -10.49 15.55 -4.45
N TYR A 53 -9.59 16.32 -5.05
CA TYR A 53 -9.14 16.11 -6.42
C TYR A 53 -8.55 14.71 -6.62
N ALA A 54 -7.73 14.25 -5.67
CA ALA A 54 -7.15 12.91 -5.73
C ALA A 54 -8.21 11.79 -5.67
N HIS A 55 -9.21 11.91 -4.79
CA HIS A 55 -10.27 10.90 -4.65
C HIS A 55 -11.26 10.87 -5.82
N LEU A 56 -11.52 12.03 -6.43
CA LEU A 56 -12.39 12.14 -7.60
C LEU A 56 -11.65 11.84 -8.92
N GLY A 57 -10.33 12.02 -8.92
CA GLY A 57 -9.47 11.78 -10.06
C GLY A 57 -9.21 10.29 -10.32
N VAL A 58 -8.64 10.03 -11.49
CA VAL A 58 -8.09 8.70 -11.82
C VAL A 58 -6.70 8.63 -11.21
N SER A 59 -6.43 7.65 -10.35
CA SER A 59 -5.13 7.45 -9.68
C SER A 59 -4.16 6.64 -10.52
N GLY A 60 -4.69 5.72 -11.33
CA GLY A 60 -3.90 4.94 -12.27
C GLY A 60 -4.78 4.35 -13.38
N VAL A 61 -4.16 3.95 -14.48
CA VAL A 61 -4.83 3.26 -15.59
C VAL A 61 -4.06 2.00 -15.92
N ILE A 62 -4.78 0.89 -16.02
CA ILE A 62 -4.22 -0.39 -16.46
C ILE A 62 -4.52 -0.53 -17.94
N TYR A 63 -3.47 -0.70 -18.73
CA TYR A 63 -3.53 -0.97 -20.15
C TYR A 63 -3.27 -2.44 -20.43
N SER A 64 -3.88 -2.92 -21.51
CA SER A 64 -3.58 -4.21 -22.11
C SER A 64 -3.31 -3.99 -23.59
N ASN A 65 -2.41 -4.80 -24.16
CA ASN A 65 -2.24 -4.88 -25.61
C ASN A 65 -3.36 -5.67 -26.30
N GLN A 66 -4.29 -6.25 -25.54
CA GLN A 66 -5.51 -6.84 -26.08
C GLN A 66 -6.68 -5.86 -25.89
N PRO A 67 -7.44 -5.56 -26.96
CA PRO A 67 -8.62 -4.73 -26.83
C PRO A 67 -9.63 -5.43 -25.92
N ARG A 68 -10.25 -4.65 -25.03
CA ARG A 68 -11.34 -5.13 -24.18
C ARG A 68 -12.48 -5.57 -25.09
N VAL A 69 -12.80 -6.86 -25.10
CA VAL A 69 -14.01 -7.37 -25.73
C VAL A 69 -15.16 -7.02 -24.79
N ASP A 70 -15.73 -5.83 -24.95
CA ASP A 70 -16.88 -5.40 -24.15
C ASP A 70 -18.12 -6.23 -24.53
N ILE A 71 -18.33 -7.32 -23.79
CA ILE A 71 -19.47 -8.25 -23.96
C ILE A 71 -20.83 -7.52 -23.82
N ASN A 72 -20.87 -6.34 -23.22
CA ASN A 72 -22.10 -5.64 -22.85
C ASN A 72 -22.43 -4.40 -23.70
N THR A 73 -21.67 -4.09 -24.73
CA THR A 73 -22.12 -3.04 -25.65
C THR A 73 -23.08 -3.65 -26.67
N ASN A 74 -24.37 -3.39 -26.48
CA ASN A 74 -25.44 -3.48 -27.48
C ASN A 74 -25.17 -2.62 -28.74
N THR A 75 -23.93 -2.20 -28.98
CA THR A 75 -23.48 -1.94 -30.34
C THR A 75 -23.55 -3.26 -31.09
N THR A 76 -24.53 -3.32 -31.97
CA THR A 76 -24.56 -4.06 -33.23
C THR A 76 -23.32 -3.76 -34.09
N ASN A 77 -22.12 -3.82 -33.52
CA ASN A 77 -20.86 -3.81 -34.24
C ASN A 77 -20.67 -5.23 -34.70
N ASN A 78 -21.16 -5.49 -35.91
CA ASN A 78 -20.62 -6.46 -36.87
C ASN A 78 -19.56 -7.38 -36.27
N ALA A 79 -19.98 -8.34 -35.43
CA ALA A 79 -19.27 -9.61 -35.41
C ALA A 79 -19.31 -10.03 -36.88
N THR A 80 -18.16 -10.12 -37.53
CA THR A 80 -18.07 -10.44 -38.95
C THR A 80 -18.54 -11.86 -39.27
N GLY A 81 -19.08 -12.59 -38.28
CA GLY A 81 -19.67 -13.90 -38.40
C GLY A 81 -21.20 -13.90 -38.38
N THR A 82 -21.78 -15.05 -38.67
CA THR A 82 -23.22 -15.28 -38.82
C THR A 82 -23.97 -15.51 -37.51
N CYS A 83 -23.28 -15.71 -36.37
CA CYS A 83 -23.94 -15.94 -35.08
C CYS A 83 -24.41 -14.65 -34.41
N THR A 84 -25.57 -14.71 -33.76
CA THR A 84 -26.18 -13.60 -33.02
C THR A 84 -25.70 -13.53 -31.56
N LEU A 85 -25.98 -12.42 -30.86
CA LEU A 85 -25.68 -12.31 -29.42
C LEU A 85 -26.34 -13.43 -28.59
N LYS A 86 -27.58 -13.82 -28.96
CA LYS A 86 -28.28 -14.93 -28.32
C LYS A 86 -27.53 -16.26 -28.50
N ASP A 87 -26.90 -16.46 -29.67
CA ASP A 87 -26.09 -17.65 -29.93
C ASP A 87 -24.82 -17.64 -29.08
N THR A 88 -24.22 -16.47 -28.82
CA THR A 88 -23.08 -16.33 -27.92
C THR A 88 -23.44 -16.65 -26.47
N GLU A 89 -24.63 -16.26 -26.01
CA GLU A 89 -25.13 -16.64 -24.68
C GLU A 89 -25.31 -18.16 -24.54
N ILE A 90 -25.89 -18.81 -25.56
CA ILE A 90 -26.03 -20.27 -25.63
C ILE A 90 -24.66 -20.95 -25.63
N TRP A 91 -23.72 -20.45 -26.44
CA TRP A 91 -22.35 -20.94 -26.51
C TRP A 91 -21.65 -20.91 -25.14
N ASN A 92 -21.71 -19.78 -24.45
CA ASN A 92 -21.11 -19.64 -23.12
C ASN A 92 -21.80 -20.53 -22.09
N ALA A 93 -23.13 -20.63 -22.13
CA ALA A 93 -23.91 -21.49 -21.23
C ALA A 93 -23.59 -22.98 -21.39
N LEU A 94 -23.20 -23.41 -22.60
CA LEU A 94 -22.79 -24.79 -22.89
C LEU A 94 -21.31 -25.08 -22.60
N GLY A 95 -20.55 -24.13 -22.04
CA GLY A 95 -19.12 -24.29 -21.72
C GLY A 95 -18.18 -23.86 -22.85
N GLY A 96 -18.69 -23.13 -23.85
CA GLY A 96 -17.91 -22.48 -24.90
C GLY A 96 -16.99 -23.41 -25.67
N ALA A 97 -15.75 -22.96 -25.90
CA ALA A 97 -14.78 -23.68 -26.71
C ALA A 97 -14.41 -25.06 -26.14
N ALA A 98 -14.43 -25.23 -24.82
CA ALA A 98 -14.09 -26.49 -24.15
C ALA A 98 -15.07 -27.61 -24.51
N ASN A 99 -16.36 -27.29 -24.63
CA ASN A 99 -17.42 -28.28 -24.89
C ASN A 99 -17.86 -28.34 -26.37
N ARG A 100 -17.15 -27.65 -27.27
CA ARG A 100 -17.47 -27.66 -28.71
C ARG A 100 -17.38 -29.06 -29.32
N SER A 101 -16.33 -29.82 -28.99
CA SER A 101 -16.15 -31.18 -29.51
C SER A 101 -17.29 -32.10 -29.07
N ILE A 102 -17.75 -31.94 -27.83
CA ILE A 102 -18.87 -32.70 -27.26
C ILE A 102 -20.16 -32.40 -28.02
N THR A 103 -20.53 -31.13 -28.12
CA THR A 103 -21.75 -30.70 -28.82
C THR A 103 -21.73 -31.10 -30.30
N ASN A 104 -20.58 -31.01 -30.96
CA ASN A 104 -20.44 -31.41 -32.36
C ASN A 104 -20.47 -32.95 -32.54
N SER A 105 -19.90 -33.71 -31.59
CA SER A 105 -19.99 -35.17 -31.59
C SER A 105 -21.42 -35.66 -31.36
N PHE A 106 -22.21 -34.94 -30.56
CA PHE A 106 -23.62 -35.25 -30.33
C PHE A 106 -24.39 -35.21 -31.65
N CYS A 107 -24.33 -34.08 -32.37
CA CYS A 107 -25.05 -33.94 -33.63
C CYS A 107 -24.46 -34.76 -34.79
N SER A 108 -23.14 -35.00 -34.84
CA SER A 108 -22.56 -35.80 -35.92
C SER A 108 -22.68 -37.31 -35.69
N GLN A 109 -22.40 -37.79 -34.47
CA GLN A 109 -22.31 -39.23 -34.20
C GLN A 109 -23.56 -39.80 -33.54
N GLN A 110 -24.13 -39.11 -32.54
CA GLN A 110 -25.21 -39.70 -31.72
C GLN A 110 -26.58 -39.64 -32.39
N THR A 111 -26.87 -38.57 -33.14
CA THR A 111 -28.12 -38.46 -33.91
C THR A 111 -28.03 -39.13 -35.30
N GLY A 112 -26.85 -39.59 -35.71
CA GLY A 112 -26.62 -40.28 -36.98
C GLY A 112 -26.48 -39.38 -38.20
N CYS A 113 -26.33 -38.05 -38.03
CA CYS A 113 -26.18 -37.12 -39.15
C CYS A 113 -24.82 -37.24 -39.88
N LEU A 114 -23.80 -37.78 -39.21
CA LEU A 114 -22.42 -37.89 -39.72
C LEU A 114 -21.90 -36.55 -40.26
N VAL A 115 -21.68 -36.44 -41.57
CA VAL A 115 -21.19 -35.24 -42.26
C VAL A 115 -22.28 -34.52 -43.06
N ASP A 116 -23.55 -34.92 -42.90
CA ASP A 116 -24.66 -34.25 -43.56
C ASP A 116 -24.89 -32.87 -42.93
N VAL A 117 -24.68 -31.83 -43.73
CA VAL A 117 -24.73 -30.43 -43.25
C VAL A 117 -26.14 -30.04 -42.83
N GLN A 118 -27.17 -30.52 -43.55
CA GLN A 118 -28.55 -30.15 -43.26
C GLN A 118 -29.03 -30.81 -41.95
N CYS A 119 -28.79 -32.10 -41.80
CA CYS A 119 -29.12 -32.85 -40.58
C CYS A 119 -28.39 -32.29 -39.35
N ASN A 120 -27.09 -31.96 -39.46
CA ASN A 120 -26.35 -31.34 -38.37
C ASN A 120 -26.91 -29.95 -38.02
N THR A 121 -27.24 -29.13 -39.02
CA THR A 121 -27.84 -27.80 -38.81
C THR A 121 -29.16 -27.92 -38.04
N GLU A 122 -30.05 -28.80 -38.49
CA GLU A 122 -31.34 -29.08 -37.81
C GLU A 122 -31.11 -29.57 -36.37
N CYS A 123 -30.15 -30.47 -36.15
CA CYS A 123 -29.80 -30.93 -34.81
C CYS A 123 -29.35 -29.80 -33.87
N PHE A 124 -28.51 -28.87 -34.33
CA PHE A 124 -28.04 -27.74 -33.52
C PHE A 124 -29.16 -26.74 -33.20
N VAL A 125 -30.08 -26.53 -34.14
CA VAL A 125 -31.27 -25.69 -33.93
C VAL A 125 -32.21 -26.35 -32.91
N GLU A 126 -32.52 -27.63 -33.07
CA GLU A 126 -33.52 -28.32 -32.24
C GLU A 126 -33.03 -28.65 -30.83
N ASN A 127 -31.78 -29.08 -30.69
CA ASN A 127 -31.26 -29.58 -29.40
C ASN A 127 -30.56 -28.51 -28.57
N PHE A 128 -29.95 -27.51 -29.21
CA PHE A 128 -29.18 -26.46 -28.52
C PHE A 128 -29.78 -25.06 -28.68
N GLY A 129 -30.73 -24.86 -29.60
CA GLY A 129 -31.44 -23.59 -29.75
C GLY A 129 -30.66 -22.50 -30.49
N TYR A 130 -29.57 -22.85 -31.20
CA TYR A 130 -28.84 -21.91 -32.05
C TYR A 130 -29.71 -21.41 -33.20
N SER A 131 -29.44 -20.19 -33.67
CA SER A 131 -29.99 -19.68 -34.92
C SER A 131 -29.53 -20.54 -36.09
N THR A 132 -30.36 -20.66 -37.13
CA THR A 132 -30.04 -21.47 -38.32
C THR A 132 -28.71 -21.06 -38.95
N ALA A 133 -28.46 -19.75 -39.09
CA ALA A 133 -27.22 -19.22 -39.66
C ALA A 133 -25.97 -19.53 -38.82
N CYS A 134 -26.11 -19.59 -37.49
CA CYS A 134 -25.03 -20.00 -36.60
C CYS A 134 -24.79 -21.51 -36.64
N ALA A 135 -25.88 -22.30 -36.65
CA ALA A 135 -25.86 -23.75 -36.72
C ALA A 135 -25.18 -24.28 -37.99
N GLU A 136 -25.35 -23.58 -39.12
CA GLU A 136 -24.62 -23.88 -40.37
C GLU A 136 -23.10 -23.87 -40.17
N CYS A 137 -22.55 -22.93 -39.38
CA CYS A 137 -21.11 -22.90 -39.09
C CYS A 137 -20.63 -24.14 -38.33
N PHE A 138 -21.46 -24.69 -37.44
CA PHE A 138 -21.16 -25.93 -36.73
C PHE A 138 -21.22 -27.13 -37.67
N ALA A 139 -22.21 -27.17 -38.55
CA ALA A 139 -22.46 -28.28 -39.45
C ALA A 139 -21.34 -28.52 -40.50
N VAL A 140 -20.53 -27.50 -40.80
CA VAL A 140 -19.38 -27.64 -41.73
C VAL A 140 -18.17 -28.32 -41.07
N LEU A 141 -18.07 -28.33 -39.73
CA LEU A 141 -16.91 -28.89 -39.02
C LEU A 141 -16.66 -30.38 -39.31
N PRO A 142 -17.66 -31.29 -39.22
CA PRO A 142 -17.46 -32.70 -39.53
C PRO A 142 -17.00 -32.93 -40.97
N GLN A 143 -17.56 -32.17 -41.92
CA GLN A 143 -17.18 -32.26 -43.33
C GLN A 143 -15.74 -31.78 -43.57
N CYS A 144 -15.36 -30.67 -42.96
CA CYS A 144 -13.98 -30.17 -43.01
C CYS A 144 -12.99 -31.16 -42.38
N GLY A 145 -13.35 -31.77 -41.25
CA GLY A 145 -12.54 -32.81 -40.61
C GLY A 145 -12.35 -34.03 -41.51
N LEU A 146 -13.41 -34.47 -42.21
CA LEU A 146 -13.33 -35.56 -43.18
C LEU A 146 -12.41 -35.20 -44.36
N GLN A 147 -12.53 -34.00 -44.91
CA GLN A 147 -11.71 -33.52 -46.04
C GLN A 147 -10.22 -33.40 -45.69
N ASN A 148 -9.91 -33.05 -44.45
CA ASN A 148 -8.52 -32.97 -43.96
C ASN A 148 -7.97 -34.30 -43.42
N GLY A 149 -8.70 -35.41 -43.60
CA GLY A 149 -8.23 -36.75 -43.19
C GLY A 149 -8.34 -37.02 -41.68
N CYS A 150 -9.10 -36.21 -40.95
CA CYS A 150 -9.24 -36.31 -39.49
C CYS A 150 -10.26 -37.34 -39.02
N ALA A 151 -10.99 -37.97 -39.94
CA ALA A 151 -12.05 -38.92 -39.60
C ALA A 151 -11.56 -40.06 -38.69
N PHE A 152 -10.37 -40.60 -38.96
CA PHE A 152 -9.81 -41.69 -38.17
C PHE A 152 -9.32 -41.23 -36.78
N ALA A 153 -8.70 -40.03 -36.71
CA ALA A 153 -8.25 -39.45 -35.45
C ALA A 153 -9.42 -39.11 -34.52
N CYS A 154 -10.56 -38.72 -35.09
CA CYS A 154 -11.75 -38.30 -34.35
C CYS A 154 -12.82 -39.38 -34.15
N ALA A 155 -12.67 -40.56 -34.78
CA ALA A 155 -13.67 -41.62 -34.70
C ALA A 155 -13.74 -42.26 -33.31
N GLN A 156 -12.61 -42.34 -32.61
CA GLN A 156 -12.52 -43.03 -31.32
C GLN A 156 -12.82 -42.10 -30.14
N ASP A 157 -12.30 -40.88 -30.18
CA ASP A 157 -12.54 -39.85 -29.18
C ASP A 157 -12.41 -38.46 -29.82
N SER A 158 -13.54 -37.75 -29.91
CA SER A 158 -13.63 -36.40 -30.47
C SER A 158 -12.96 -35.34 -29.58
N GLN A 159 -12.71 -35.66 -28.31
CA GLN A 159 -12.00 -34.79 -27.38
C GLN A 159 -10.50 -35.04 -27.37
N SER A 160 -10.03 -36.17 -27.92
CA SER A 160 -8.62 -36.53 -27.93
C SER A 160 -7.75 -35.45 -28.57
N ASP A 161 -6.56 -35.25 -28.02
CA ASP A 161 -5.58 -34.28 -28.55
C ASP A 161 -5.27 -34.53 -30.03
N GLN A 162 -5.27 -35.80 -30.45
CA GLN A 162 -5.03 -36.19 -31.84
C GLN A 162 -6.15 -35.70 -32.78
N CYS A 163 -7.42 -35.82 -32.36
CA CYS A 163 -8.55 -35.29 -33.09
C CYS A 163 -8.55 -33.75 -33.15
N GLN A 164 -8.32 -33.11 -32.01
CA GLN A 164 -8.32 -31.65 -31.92
C GLN A 164 -7.22 -31.02 -32.79
N THR A 165 -6.03 -31.61 -32.77
CA THR A 165 -4.88 -31.19 -33.57
C THR A 165 -5.16 -31.34 -35.06
N CYS A 166 -5.75 -32.46 -35.48
CA CYS A 166 -6.08 -32.65 -36.88
C CYS A 166 -7.11 -31.61 -37.37
N ASN A 167 -8.11 -31.28 -36.54
CA ASN A 167 -9.16 -30.34 -36.89
C ASN A 167 -8.75 -28.86 -36.89
N LEU A 168 -7.49 -28.51 -36.57
CA LEU A 168 -7.00 -27.12 -36.50
C LEU A 168 -7.49 -26.20 -37.64
N PRO A 169 -7.33 -26.59 -38.93
CA PRO A 169 -7.73 -25.73 -40.04
C PRO A 169 -9.24 -25.46 -40.04
N CYS A 170 -10.02 -26.46 -39.61
CA CYS A 170 -11.47 -26.38 -39.51
C CYS A 170 -11.94 -25.48 -38.36
N GLN A 171 -11.16 -25.40 -37.27
CA GLN A 171 -11.48 -24.50 -36.16
C GLN A 171 -11.41 -23.03 -36.59
N GLN A 172 -10.43 -22.67 -37.42
CA GLN A 172 -10.28 -21.30 -37.88
C GLN A 172 -11.43 -20.88 -38.80
N VAL A 173 -11.85 -21.78 -39.70
CA VAL A 173 -13.06 -21.58 -40.52
C VAL A 173 -14.30 -21.41 -39.64
N PHE A 174 -14.42 -22.24 -38.59
CA PHE A 174 -15.52 -22.13 -37.62
C PHE A 174 -15.55 -20.77 -36.90
N TYR A 175 -14.42 -20.30 -36.37
CA TYR A 175 -14.39 -19.02 -35.65
C TYR A 175 -14.61 -17.82 -36.58
N ASN A 176 -14.10 -17.88 -37.82
CA ASN A 176 -14.39 -16.86 -38.83
C ASN A 176 -15.88 -16.86 -39.22
N CYS A 177 -16.50 -18.05 -39.33
CA CYS A 177 -17.92 -18.18 -39.67
C CYS A 177 -18.80 -17.70 -38.52
N THR A 178 -18.56 -18.18 -37.30
CA THR A 178 -19.40 -17.84 -36.14
C THR A 178 -19.18 -16.41 -35.66
N GLY A 179 -17.98 -15.87 -35.82
CA GLY A 179 -17.60 -14.63 -35.17
C GLY A 179 -17.38 -14.80 -33.66
N PHE A 180 -17.40 -16.03 -33.15
CA PHE A 180 -16.97 -16.30 -31.80
C PHE A 180 -15.46 -16.05 -31.71
N PHE A 181 -15.04 -15.24 -30.74
CA PHE A 181 -13.62 -15.08 -30.48
C PHE A 181 -13.05 -16.45 -30.09
N SER A 182 -12.10 -16.95 -30.88
CA SER A 182 -11.24 -18.00 -30.37
C SER A 182 -10.47 -17.38 -29.22
N SER A 183 -10.74 -17.77 -27.98
CA SER A 183 -9.64 -17.82 -27.02
C SER A 183 -8.59 -18.68 -27.73
N ALA A 184 -7.49 -18.09 -28.20
CA ALA A 184 -6.48 -18.67 -29.09
C ALA A 184 -5.68 -19.81 -28.40
N ARG A 185 -6.39 -20.73 -27.73
CA ARG A 185 -5.88 -21.58 -26.66
C ARG A 185 -5.71 -23.04 -27.09
N TYR A 186 -6.32 -23.50 -28.18
CA TYR A 186 -6.23 -24.90 -28.60
C TYR A 186 -5.28 -25.18 -29.77
N VAL A 187 -4.78 -24.15 -30.46
CA VAL A 187 -4.04 -24.34 -31.72
C VAL A 187 -2.55 -24.69 -31.53
N TYR A 188 -1.96 -24.46 -30.34
CA TYR A 188 -0.49 -24.41 -30.19
C TYR A 188 0.17 -25.36 -29.20
N ARG A 189 -0.57 -26.27 -28.55
CA ARG A 189 -0.01 -27.18 -27.52
C ARG A 189 1.10 -28.12 -28.02
N HIS A 190 1.30 -28.27 -29.34
CA HIS A 190 2.16 -29.31 -29.91
C HIS A 190 3.55 -28.89 -30.42
N ARG A 191 3.90 -27.60 -30.54
CA ARG A 191 5.23 -27.20 -31.04
C ARG A 191 6.33 -27.14 -29.96
N ARG A 192 6.01 -27.23 -28.66
CA ARG A 192 6.93 -26.86 -27.58
C ARG A 192 7.64 -28.00 -26.84
N ARG A 193 7.35 -29.28 -27.15
CA ARG A 193 7.98 -30.44 -26.46
C ARG A 193 9.46 -30.70 -26.80
N GLU A 194 10.09 -29.92 -27.69
CA GLU A 194 11.51 -30.07 -28.03
C GLU A 194 12.42 -28.93 -27.52
N GLN A 195 11.88 -27.93 -26.79
CA GLN A 195 12.67 -26.82 -26.22
C GLN A 195 12.58 -26.71 -24.69
N GLU A 196 12.10 -27.76 -24.04
CA GLU A 196 11.62 -27.73 -22.64
C GLU A 196 12.69 -28.06 -21.59
N GLU A 197 13.99 -27.98 -21.90
CA GLU A 197 15.03 -28.37 -20.94
C GLU A 197 15.84 -27.19 -20.34
N GLN A 198 15.54 -25.92 -20.65
CA GLN A 198 16.39 -24.84 -20.12
C GLN A 198 15.79 -23.43 -20.07
N SER A 199 14.69 -23.19 -19.33
CA SER A 199 14.44 -21.85 -18.79
C SER A 199 13.38 -21.84 -17.67
N ASP A 200 13.82 -21.96 -16.42
CA ASP A 200 13.01 -21.69 -15.21
C ASP A 200 12.77 -20.19 -14.96
N THR A 201 12.91 -19.35 -15.99
CA THR A 201 12.75 -17.91 -15.88
C THR A 201 11.68 -17.46 -16.86
N CYS A 202 10.73 -16.63 -16.40
CA CYS A 202 9.80 -15.94 -17.28
C CYS A 202 10.63 -15.35 -18.44
N ILE A 203 10.37 -15.80 -19.66
CA ILE A 203 11.08 -15.29 -20.83
C ILE A 203 10.70 -13.81 -20.94
N ILE A 204 11.56 -12.93 -20.43
CA ILE A 204 11.53 -11.52 -20.80
C ILE A 204 11.91 -11.53 -22.27
N ILE A 205 10.92 -11.46 -23.14
CA ILE A 205 11.14 -11.36 -24.58
C ILE A 205 11.94 -10.07 -24.77
N ASP A 206 13.21 -10.22 -25.09
CA ASP A 206 14.13 -9.09 -25.24
C ASP A 206 13.53 -8.15 -26.30
N PRO A 207 13.15 -6.90 -25.96
CA PRO A 207 12.40 -6.02 -26.84
C PRO A 207 13.14 -5.69 -28.15
N LYS A 208 14.41 -6.09 -28.26
CA LYS A 208 15.24 -5.93 -29.46
C LYS A 208 14.90 -6.90 -30.59
N GLU A 209 14.15 -7.99 -30.33
CA GLU A 209 13.88 -9.02 -31.35
C GLU A 209 12.52 -8.85 -32.08
N GLN A 210 11.69 -7.87 -31.69
CA GLN A 210 10.48 -7.51 -32.43
C GLN A 210 10.60 -6.12 -33.06
N GLU A 211 11.34 -6.03 -34.17
CA GLU A 211 11.46 -4.83 -35.02
C GLU A 211 10.20 -4.60 -35.90
N GLY A 212 9.02 -5.07 -35.46
CA GLY A 212 7.82 -5.11 -36.29
C GLY A 212 6.58 -4.69 -35.53
N THR A 213 6.12 -3.48 -35.80
CA THR A 213 4.85 -2.83 -35.39
C THR A 213 4.78 -2.27 -33.95
N PRO A 214 4.43 -0.98 -33.77
CA PRO A 214 4.13 -0.40 -32.46
C PRO A 214 3.01 -1.19 -31.78
N ILE A 215 3.23 -1.63 -30.55
CA ILE A 215 2.19 -2.31 -29.76
C ILE A 215 1.19 -1.23 -29.32
N GLU A 216 -0.04 -1.30 -29.84
CA GLU A 216 -1.12 -0.42 -29.39
C GLU A 216 -1.65 -0.92 -28.04
N TYR A 217 -1.72 -0.02 -27.06
CA TYR A 217 -2.19 -0.31 -25.71
C TYR A 217 -3.56 0.34 -25.49
N TYR A 218 -4.53 -0.44 -25.01
CA TYR A 218 -5.88 0.04 -24.72
C TYR A 218 -6.11 0.11 -23.21
N PRO A 219 -6.74 1.19 -22.70
CA PRO A 219 -7.08 1.28 -21.29
C PRO A 219 -8.18 0.26 -20.97
N VAL A 220 -7.85 -0.76 -20.18
CA VAL A 220 -8.80 -1.80 -19.77
C VAL A 220 -9.52 -1.39 -18.50
N TYR A 221 -8.80 -0.75 -17.58
CA TYR A 221 -9.33 -0.40 -16.27
C TYR A 221 -8.78 0.94 -15.77
N GLU A 222 -9.68 1.81 -15.33
CA GLU A 222 -9.34 3.07 -14.66
C GLU A 222 -9.45 2.89 -13.14
N ILE A 223 -8.33 3.01 -12.44
CA ILE A 223 -8.27 2.95 -10.98
C ILE A 223 -8.76 4.28 -10.44
N LYS A 224 -10.07 4.37 -10.18
CA LYS A 224 -10.71 5.44 -9.39
C LYS A 224 -10.95 4.93 -7.98
N PHE A 225 -10.78 5.79 -6.98
CA PHE A 225 -10.93 5.41 -5.57
C PHE A 225 -12.27 4.69 -5.28
N LEU A 226 -13.39 5.27 -5.74
CA LEU A 226 -14.73 4.70 -5.49
C LEU A 226 -14.97 3.39 -6.27
N ASN A 227 -14.47 3.27 -7.49
CA ASN A 227 -14.63 2.06 -8.29
C ASN A 227 -13.80 0.91 -7.70
N ALA A 228 -12.53 1.18 -7.38
CA ALA A 228 -11.66 0.21 -6.72
C ALA A 228 -12.24 -0.26 -5.38
N LEU A 229 -12.88 0.64 -4.63
CA LEU A 229 -13.58 0.31 -3.39
C LEU A 229 -14.79 -0.61 -3.62
N GLN A 230 -15.63 -0.27 -4.60
CA GLN A 230 -16.80 -1.07 -4.96
C GLN A 230 -16.36 -2.47 -5.44
N ASP A 231 -15.31 -2.54 -6.25
CA ASP A 231 -14.78 -3.79 -6.77
C ASP A 231 -14.15 -4.65 -5.67
N ALA A 232 -13.38 -4.05 -4.75
CA ALA A 232 -12.84 -4.76 -3.59
C ALA A 232 -13.96 -5.27 -2.65
N TRP A 233 -15.02 -4.48 -2.44
CA TRP A 233 -16.17 -4.87 -1.62
C TRP A 233 -16.94 -6.05 -2.24
N ASN A 234 -17.13 -6.03 -3.56
CA ASN A 234 -17.82 -7.09 -4.31
C ASN A 234 -16.92 -8.32 -4.56
N GLY A 235 -15.60 -8.16 -4.51
CA GLY A 235 -14.60 -9.21 -4.65
C GLY A 235 -14.30 -10.01 -3.39
N ASP A 236 -15.14 -9.93 -2.36
CA ASP A 236 -14.95 -10.54 -1.02
C ASP A 236 -13.72 -10.01 -0.24
N ALA A 237 -12.99 -9.03 -0.79
CA ALA A 237 -11.89 -8.33 -0.14
C ALA A 237 -12.41 -7.19 0.77
N LYS A 238 -13.39 -7.49 1.64
CA LYS A 238 -14.06 -6.47 2.48
C LYS A 238 -13.11 -5.80 3.48
N LEU A 239 -12.12 -6.53 4.00
CA LEU A 239 -11.11 -5.98 4.89
C LEU A 239 -10.23 -4.95 4.16
N LEU A 240 -9.80 -5.26 2.93
CA LEU A 240 -9.04 -4.35 2.07
C LEU A 240 -9.85 -3.06 1.82
N ALA A 241 -11.10 -3.21 1.39
CA ALA A 241 -12.02 -2.10 1.16
C ALA A 241 -12.16 -1.21 2.41
N PHE A 242 -12.35 -1.82 3.59
CA PHE A 242 -12.47 -1.10 4.86
C PHE A 242 -11.19 -0.33 5.23
N LEU A 243 -10.02 -0.95 5.09
CA LEU A 243 -8.74 -0.32 5.40
C LEU A 243 -8.46 0.87 4.48
N VAL A 244 -8.73 0.73 3.18
CA VAL A 244 -8.58 1.82 2.20
C VAL A 244 -9.54 2.98 2.51
N VAL A 245 -10.80 2.70 2.87
CA VAL A 245 -11.75 3.75 3.31
C VAL A 245 -11.26 4.49 4.54
N ILE A 246 -10.70 3.79 5.52
CA ILE A 246 -10.22 4.43 6.75
C ILE A 246 -8.96 5.24 6.48
N PHE A 247 -7.91 4.61 5.95
CA PHE A 247 -6.59 5.23 5.86
C PHE A 247 -6.47 6.26 4.73
N SER A 248 -7.17 6.04 3.62
CA SER A 248 -7.14 6.92 2.44
C SER A 248 -8.37 7.83 2.41
N GLY A 249 -9.55 7.33 2.78
CA GLY A 249 -10.77 8.10 2.78
C GLY A 249 -10.90 9.02 3.99
N LEU A 250 -11.19 8.47 5.16
CA LEU A 250 -11.61 9.23 6.34
C LEU A 250 -10.44 9.93 7.07
N TRP A 251 -9.31 9.23 7.19
CA TRP A 251 -8.19 9.66 8.03
C TRP A 251 -7.53 10.98 7.58
N PRO A 252 -7.27 11.24 6.28
CA PRO A 252 -6.70 12.51 5.84
C PRO A 252 -7.61 13.72 6.17
N TYR A 253 -8.93 13.60 5.95
CA TYR A 253 -9.85 14.68 6.32
C TYR A 253 -9.97 14.86 7.83
N LEU A 254 -10.02 13.76 8.58
CA LEU A 254 -10.04 13.82 10.04
C LEU A 254 -8.80 14.54 10.58
N LYS A 255 -7.62 14.29 10.01
CA LYS A 255 -6.40 15.02 10.35
C LYS A 255 -6.54 16.52 10.12
N ASN A 256 -7.03 16.97 8.97
CA ASN A 256 -7.22 18.40 8.70
C ASN A 256 -8.14 19.06 9.74
N VAL A 257 -9.21 18.38 10.14
CA VAL A 257 -10.12 18.83 11.19
C VAL A 257 -9.41 18.87 12.56
N LEU A 258 -8.64 17.83 12.90
CA LEU A 258 -7.89 17.77 14.14
C LEU A 258 -6.77 18.81 14.20
N LEU A 259 -6.14 19.13 13.07
CA LEU A 259 -5.15 20.20 12.95
C LEU A 259 -5.79 21.58 13.16
N MET A 260 -6.97 21.80 12.58
CA MET A 260 -7.77 22.99 12.85
C MET A 260 -8.16 23.09 14.34
N PHE A 261 -8.57 21.97 14.94
CA PHE A 261 -8.91 21.92 16.36
C PHE A 261 -7.68 22.17 17.25
N ALA A 262 -6.52 21.61 16.92
CA ALA A 262 -5.26 21.85 17.62
C ALA A 262 -4.87 23.34 17.59
N TRP A 263 -5.14 24.02 16.48
CA TRP A 263 -4.91 25.45 16.34
C TRP A 263 -5.83 26.30 17.25
N MET A 264 -7.11 25.93 17.32
CA MET A 264 -8.12 26.66 18.10
C MET A 264 -8.09 26.33 19.60
N THR A 265 -7.54 25.19 19.99
CA THR A 265 -7.54 24.74 21.39
C THR A 265 -6.69 25.65 22.28
N HIS A 266 -7.30 26.15 23.35
CA HIS A 266 -6.66 26.98 24.37
C HIS A 266 -5.81 26.17 25.36
N SER A 267 -6.16 24.90 25.60
CA SER A 267 -5.41 24.03 26.53
C SER A 267 -4.09 23.57 25.91
N ILE A 268 -2.99 23.99 26.53
CA ILE A 268 -1.61 23.63 26.17
C ILE A 268 -1.41 22.11 26.19
N ASP A 269 -1.92 21.42 27.21
CA ASP A 269 -1.77 19.97 27.39
C ASP A 269 -2.55 19.17 26.34
N THR A 270 -3.78 19.60 26.05
CA THR A 270 -4.61 18.96 25.02
C THR A 270 -3.97 19.14 23.64
N ARG A 271 -3.49 20.35 23.33
CA ARG A 271 -2.77 20.61 22.08
C ARG A 271 -1.48 19.80 21.97
N SER A 272 -0.68 19.72 23.03
CA SER A 272 0.55 18.91 23.08
C SER A 272 0.25 17.45 22.77
N ARG A 273 -0.75 16.88 23.44
CA ARG A 273 -1.17 15.47 23.22
C ARG A 273 -1.66 15.28 21.80
N LEU A 274 -2.49 16.17 21.30
CA LEU A 274 -3.07 16.08 19.96
C LEU A 274 -2.01 16.15 18.86
N LEU A 275 -1.09 17.12 18.92
CA LEU A 275 -0.01 17.26 17.94
C LEU A 275 0.95 16.06 17.98
N LYS A 276 1.22 15.49 19.17
CA LYS A 276 2.01 14.25 19.31
C LYS A 276 1.32 13.07 18.62
N TRP A 277 0.01 12.90 18.83
CA TRP A 277 -0.77 11.84 18.17
C TRP A 277 -0.84 12.04 16.65
N LEU A 278 -1.09 13.27 16.19
CA LEU A 278 -1.16 13.61 14.76
C LEU A 278 0.17 13.38 14.06
N LYS A 279 1.29 13.75 14.68
CA LYS A 279 2.63 13.49 14.16
C LYS A 279 2.90 11.99 14.02
N ARG A 280 2.52 11.17 15.01
CA ARG A 280 2.77 9.72 14.99
C ARG A 280 1.87 8.96 14.01
N LEU A 281 0.58 9.29 13.98
CA LEU A 281 -0.39 8.67 13.08
C LEU A 281 -0.37 9.28 11.66
N GLY A 282 0.39 10.36 11.51
CA GLY A 282 0.70 11.05 10.27
C GLY A 282 1.08 10.09 9.15
N LYS A 283 2.14 9.31 9.35
CA LYS A 283 2.71 8.45 8.30
C LYS A 283 1.74 7.46 7.65
N TYR A 284 0.70 7.01 8.37
CA TYR A 284 -0.25 6.02 7.85
C TYR A 284 -1.18 6.53 6.75
N THR A 285 -1.20 7.82 6.41
CA THR A 285 -1.88 8.27 5.17
C THR A 285 -1.13 7.86 3.91
N LEU A 286 0.16 7.51 4.01
CA LEU A 286 0.93 6.99 2.88
C LEU A 286 0.58 5.53 2.53
N VAL A 287 -0.23 4.84 3.34
CA VAL A 287 -0.66 3.46 3.05
C VAL A 287 -1.29 3.38 1.67
N ASP A 288 -2.15 4.35 1.30
CA ASP A 288 -2.80 4.38 -0.01
C ASP A 288 -1.80 4.47 -1.17
N VAL A 289 -0.81 5.36 -1.02
CA VAL A 289 0.23 5.56 -2.03
C VAL A 289 0.99 4.26 -2.25
N TYR A 290 1.35 3.54 -1.17
CA TYR A 290 2.04 2.26 -1.29
C TYR A 290 1.14 1.17 -1.86
N VAL A 291 -0.14 1.11 -1.47
CA VAL A 291 -1.09 0.14 -2.05
C VAL A 291 -1.20 0.36 -3.56
N VAL A 292 -1.43 1.59 -4.02
CA VAL A 292 -1.48 1.91 -5.46
C VAL A 292 -0.16 1.60 -6.16
N LEU A 293 0.98 1.94 -5.56
CA LEU A 293 2.31 1.64 -6.09
C LEU A 293 2.52 0.12 -6.28
N ILE A 294 2.22 -0.67 -5.25
CA ILE A 294 2.36 -2.13 -5.29
C ILE A 294 1.37 -2.73 -6.30
N LEU A 295 0.16 -2.19 -6.44
CA LEU A 295 -0.77 -2.61 -7.49
C LEU A 295 -0.24 -2.30 -8.90
N LEU A 296 0.32 -1.10 -9.12
CA LEU A 296 0.91 -0.74 -10.43
C LEU A 296 2.07 -1.65 -10.80
N VAL A 297 2.93 -2.00 -9.84
CA VAL A 297 4.06 -2.93 -10.05
C VAL A 297 3.58 -4.38 -10.16
N GLY A 298 2.64 -4.79 -9.32
CA GLY A 298 2.13 -6.17 -9.28
C GLY A 298 1.28 -6.54 -10.49
N VAL A 299 0.63 -5.56 -11.12
CA VAL A 299 -0.08 -5.73 -12.41
C VAL A 299 0.88 -5.82 -13.59
N TRP A 300 2.16 -5.50 -13.40
CA TRP A 300 3.18 -5.60 -14.43
C TRP A 300 3.59 -7.05 -14.68
N LEU A 301 2.67 -7.77 -15.33
CA LEU A 301 2.80 -9.18 -15.66
C LEU A 301 2.71 -9.36 -17.16
N GLN A 302 3.65 -10.16 -17.68
CA GLN A 302 3.63 -10.64 -19.05
C GLN A 302 3.20 -12.09 -18.98
N ALA A 303 1.97 -12.38 -19.41
CA ALA A 303 1.45 -13.72 -19.46
C ALA A 303 1.46 -14.19 -20.92
N LEU A 304 2.10 -15.33 -21.18
CA LEU A 304 1.97 -16.03 -22.45
C LEU A 304 0.74 -16.93 -22.38
N ILE A 305 -0.29 -16.63 -23.16
CA ILE A 305 -1.49 -17.46 -23.26
C ILE A 305 -1.59 -17.90 -24.72
N GLY A 306 -1.18 -19.15 -24.98
CA GLY A 306 -0.98 -19.62 -26.36
C GLY A 306 0.23 -18.93 -27.00
N GLU A 307 0.05 -18.35 -28.19
CA GLU A 307 1.07 -17.53 -28.86
C GLU A 307 0.95 -16.03 -28.60
N THR A 308 -0.17 -15.58 -28.05
CA THR A 308 -0.36 -14.16 -27.78
C THR A 308 0.26 -13.81 -26.44
N THR A 309 1.22 -12.89 -26.46
CA THR A 309 1.76 -12.28 -25.25
C THR A 309 0.77 -11.23 -24.78
N ILE A 310 0.12 -11.47 -23.64
CA ILE A 310 -0.69 -10.43 -23.00
C ILE A 310 0.24 -9.62 -22.12
N LYS A 311 0.46 -8.36 -22.51
CA LYS A 311 1.26 -7.40 -21.76
C LYS A 311 0.31 -6.45 -21.05
N ILE A 312 0.26 -6.54 -19.73
CA ILE A 312 -0.52 -5.64 -18.89
C ILE A 312 0.42 -4.59 -18.28
N ARG A 313 0.02 -3.32 -18.34
CA ARG A 313 0.82 -2.20 -17.86
C ARG A 313 0.00 -1.26 -17.00
N GLY A 314 0.46 -0.98 -15.78
CA GLY A 314 -0.08 0.08 -14.94
C GLY A 314 0.62 1.41 -15.21
N GLU A 315 -0.14 2.49 -15.37
CA GLU A 315 0.38 3.86 -15.40
C GLU A 315 -0.21 4.67 -14.25
N ALA A 316 0.63 5.39 -13.51
CA ALA A 316 0.17 6.37 -12.53
C ALA A 316 -0.46 7.58 -13.22
N ARG A 317 -1.44 8.21 -12.57
CA ARG A 317 -2.10 9.42 -13.08
C ARG A 317 -1.94 10.59 -12.10
N PRO A 318 -2.12 11.85 -12.53
CA PRO A 318 -1.84 13.02 -11.66
C PRO A 318 -2.58 13.03 -10.31
N ALA A 319 -3.69 12.31 -10.16
CA ALA A 319 -4.44 12.23 -8.90
C ALA A 319 -3.61 11.61 -7.76
N ILE A 320 -2.82 10.55 -8.02
CA ILE A 320 -1.98 9.94 -6.97
C ILE A 320 -0.82 10.87 -6.56
N ILE A 321 -0.32 11.68 -7.51
CA ILE A 321 0.71 12.69 -7.23
C ILE A 321 0.11 13.82 -6.39
N ALA A 322 -1.10 14.28 -6.72
CA ALA A 322 -1.79 15.28 -5.91
C ALA A 322 -2.03 14.77 -4.48
N PHE A 323 -2.40 13.50 -4.31
CA PHE A 323 -2.54 12.87 -2.99
C PHE A 323 -1.22 12.83 -2.21
N LEU A 324 -0.14 12.44 -2.87
CA LEU A 324 1.19 12.40 -2.29
C LEU A 324 1.64 13.81 -1.85
N VAL A 325 1.48 14.81 -2.72
CA VAL A 325 1.81 16.22 -2.42
C VAL A 325 0.97 16.75 -1.27
N ALA A 326 -0.33 16.47 -1.25
CA ALA A 326 -1.21 16.81 -0.12
C ALA A 326 -0.72 16.17 1.18
N THR A 327 -0.33 14.89 1.14
CA THR A 327 0.20 14.18 2.31
C THR A 327 1.51 14.79 2.82
N PHE A 328 2.44 15.15 1.93
CA PHE A 328 3.66 15.89 2.32
C PHE A 328 3.36 17.27 2.89
N TRP A 329 2.39 17.96 2.29
CA TRP A 329 1.94 19.27 2.75
C TRP A 329 1.35 19.19 4.16
N GLU A 330 0.57 18.16 4.48
CA GLU A 330 0.10 17.90 5.84
C GLU A 330 1.21 17.65 6.83
N PHE A 331 2.23 16.86 6.47
CA PHE A 331 3.37 16.62 7.36
C PHE A 331 4.10 17.91 7.69
N TRP A 332 4.35 18.72 6.67
CA TRP A 332 4.94 20.04 6.84
C TRP A 332 4.12 20.89 7.81
N HIS A 333 2.80 20.90 7.64
CA HIS A 333 1.87 21.62 8.52
C HIS A 333 1.92 21.15 9.98
N ILE A 334 1.97 19.82 10.19
CA ILE A 334 2.05 19.22 11.53
C ILE A 334 3.36 19.65 12.22
N GLU A 335 4.50 19.53 11.54
CA GLU A 335 5.80 19.90 12.09
C GLU A 335 5.90 21.40 12.36
N TRP A 336 5.40 22.23 11.44
CA TRP A 336 5.37 23.68 11.62
C TRP A 336 4.55 24.08 12.84
N MET A 337 3.34 23.54 13.00
CA MET A 337 2.51 23.82 14.19
C MET A 337 3.12 23.26 15.48
N ALA A 338 3.78 22.11 15.42
CA ALA A 338 4.51 21.57 16.57
C ALA A 338 5.66 22.49 16.98
N ALA A 339 6.40 23.06 16.03
CA ALA A 339 7.46 24.02 16.30
C ALA A 339 6.92 25.31 16.97
N LEU A 340 5.85 25.91 16.42
CA LEU A 340 5.21 27.10 17.01
C LEU A 340 4.68 26.82 18.42
N HIS A 341 4.13 25.62 18.64
CA HIS A 341 3.65 25.22 19.95
C HIS A 341 4.80 25.12 20.97
N GLN A 342 5.95 24.57 20.56
CA GLN A 342 7.13 24.47 21.42
C GLN A 342 7.69 25.84 21.80
N GLU A 343 7.72 26.79 20.86
CA GLU A 343 8.13 28.17 21.17
C GLU A 343 7.18 28.81 22.18
N SER A 344 5.87 28.59 22.02
CA SER A 344 4.88 29.07 22.98
C SER A 344 5.04 28.48 24.37
N LEU A 345 5.46 27.23 24.50
CA LEU A 345 5.73 26.58 25.79
C LEU A 345 6.95 27.19 26.49
N LYS A 346 8.01 27.50 25.74
CA LYS A 346 9.24 28.11 26.28
C LYS A 346 8.97 29.48 26.88
N GLU A 347 8.15 30.30 26.24
CA GLU A 347 7.80 31.62 26.76
C GLU A 347 6.97 31.53 28.03
N HIS A 348 5.97 30.63 28.06
CA HIS A 348 5.15 30.42 29.27
C HIS A 348 5.99 29.93 30.45
N ASN A 349 6.97 29.04 30.22
CA ASN A 349 7.87 28.59 31.29
C ASN A 349 8.78 29.73 31.79
N LYS A 350 9.27 30.61 30.90
CA LYS A 350 10.06 31.78 31.31
C LYS A 350 9.26 32.75 32.18
N GLU A 351 8.00 32.98 31.84
CA GLU A 351 7.11 33.83 32.64
C GLU A 351 6.85 33.23 34.02
N ALA A 352 6.57 31.93 34.10
CA ALA A 352 6.39 31.21 35.36
C ALA A 352 7.66 31.20 36.23
N ASP A 353 8.84 31.08 35.61
CA ASP A 353 10.13 31.15 36.30
C ASP A 353 10.38 32.56 36.86
N HIS A 354 10.05 33.61 36.11
CA HIS A 354 10.16 34.99 36.57
C HIS A 354 9.25 35.27 37.78
N GLU A 355 8.00 34.82 37.76
CA GLU A 355 7.06 34.97 38.87
C GLU A 355 7.48 34.16 40.11
N THR A 356 8.02 32.95 39.89
CA THR A 356 8.56 32.10 40.97
C THR A 356 9.84 32.72 41.56
N GLN A 357 10.67 33.36 40.75
CA GLN A 357 11.89 34.01 41.19
C GLN A 357 11.58 35.28 42.00
N GLU A 358 10.58 36.07 41.62
CA GLU A 358 10.14 37.26 42.35
C GLU A 358 9.54 36.93 43.73
N THR A 359 8.90 35.75 43.86
CA THR A 359 8.34 35.27 45.14
C THR A 359 9.36 34.52 46.02
N ALA A 360 10.44 34.00 45.44
CA ALA A 360 11.45 33.22 46.17
C ALA A 360 12.60 34.08 46.78
N ASP A 361 12.68 35.37 46.45
CA ASP A 361 13.81 36.25 46.78
C ASP A 361 13.89 36.68 48.27
N VAL A 362 13.10 36.08 49.16
CA VAL A 362 13.11 36.44 50.61
C VAL A 362 13.58 35.31 51.54
N GLU A 363 13.54 34.01 51.18
CA GLU A 363 13.89 32.95 52.16
C GLU A 363 14.50 31.63 51.61
N ARG A 364 14.51 31.38 50.29
CA ARG A 364 14.87 30.04 49.74
C ARG A 364 16.34 29.75 49.35
N PRO A 365 17.26 30.70 49.07
CA PRO A 365 18.58 30.35 48.53
C PRO A 365 19.43 29.56 49.53
N LEU A 366 19.21 29.73 50.84
CA LEU A 366 19.95 29.00 51.87
C LEU A 366 19.53 27.53 51.95
N LEU A 367 18.24 27.22 51.79
CA LEU A 367 17.71 25.85 51.93
C LEU A 367 18.00 25.00 50.68
N ALA A 368 17.91 25.59 49.49
CA ALA A 368 18.24 24.91 48.23
C ALA A 368 19.74 24.60 48.11
N ALA A 369 20.62 25.50 48.56
CA ALA A 369 22.05 25.26 48.63
C ALA A 369 22.39 24.09 49.59
N LEU A 370 21.70 24.00 50.74
CA LEU A 370 21.87 22.90 51.69
C LEU A 370 21.35 21.55 51.15
N GLN A 371 20.26 21.54 50.39
CA GLN A 371 19.72 20.31 49.80
C GLN A 371 20.57 19.78 48.64
N PHE A 372 21.10 20.66 47.77
CA PHE A 372 22.02 20.24 46.70
C PHE A 372 23.33 19.68 47.26
N GLN A 373 23.85 20.26 48.34
CA GLN A 373 25.08 19.81 48.96
C GLN A 373 24.93 18.46 49.69
N ASN A 374 23.76 18.18 50.28
CA ASN A 374 23.45 16.88 50.87
C ASN A 374 23.22 15.77 49.82
N ALA A 375 22.61 16.09 48.67
CA ALA A 375 22.45 15.13 47.57
C ALA A 375 23.80 14.77 46.92
N TYR A 376 24.70 15.74 46.76
CA TYR A 376 26.04 15.54 46.21
C TYR A 376 26.95 14.69 47.12
N ASN A 377 26.87 14.89 48.44
CA ASN A 377 27.66 14.10 49.40
C ASN A 377 27.09 12.68 49.65
N SER A 378 25.83 12.43 49.31
CA SER A 378 25.19 11.11 49.47
C SER A 378 25.44 10.15 48.30
N SER A 379 25.92 10.62 47.15
CA SER A 379 26.15 9.76 45.99
C SER A 379 27.54 9.13 46.07
N ASN A 380 27.61 7.88 46.52
CA ASN A 380 28.81 7.04 46.45
C ASN A 380 29.31 6.99 44.98
N PRO A 381 30.49 7.57 44.64
CA PRO A 381 30.94 7.73 43.26
C PRO A 381 31.30 6.41 42.55
N GLY A 382 31.34 5.28 43.29
CA GLY A 382 31.72 3.97 42.76
C GLY A 382 30.63 3.21 41.99
N HIS A 383 29.33 3.45 42.23
CA HIS A 383 28.27 2.63 41.64
C HIS A 383 27.63 3.20 40.37
N SER A 384 27.72 4.51 40.13
CA SER A 384 27.05 5.16 38.99
C SER A 384 27.75 4.88 37.64
N CYS A 385 29.08 4.82 37.62
CA CYS A 385 29.84 4.71 36.37
C CYS A 385 29.64 3.36 35.64
N ARG A 386 29.43 2.25 36.38
CA ARG A 386 29.22 0.93 35.79
C ARG A 386 27.85 0.79 35.10
N SER A 387 26.84 1.53 35.56
CA SER A 387 25.48 1.49 34.98
C SER A 387 25.40 2.19 33.62
N VAL A 388 26.09 3.33 33.47
CA VAL A 388 26.10 4.11 32.22
C VAL A 388 26.78 3.37 31.08
N THR A 389 27.92 2.71 31.34
CA THR A 389 28.64 1.92 30.32
C THR A 389 27.81 0.74 29.82
N PHE A 390 27.07 0.07 30.72
CA PHE A 390 26.19 -1.03 30.34
C PHE A 390 25.01 -0.55 29.49
N ALA A 391 24.41 0.59 29.84
CA ALA A 391 23.34 1.19 29.05
C ALA A 391 23.82 1.55 27.63
N LEU A 392 24.97 2.22 27.49
CA LEU A 392 25.52 2.57 26.18
C LEU A 392 25.84 1.34 25.32
N TYR A 393 26.37 0.27 25.93
CA TYR A 393 26.61 -0.99 25.23
C TYR A 393 25.30 -1.60 24.69
N PHE A 394 24.26 -1.66 25.51
CA PHE A 394 22.96 -2.19 25.09
C PHE A 394 22.33 -1.36 23.97
N VAL A 395 22.39 -0.03 24.06
CA VAL A 395 21.88 0.86 23.01
C VAL A 395 22.68 0.71 21.71
N GLY A 396 24.01 0.60 21.80
CA GLY A 396 24.87 0.34 20.64
C GLY A 396 24.56 -0.99 19.97
N LEU A 397 24.36 -2.05 20.75
CA LEU A 397 23.97 -3.37 20.24
C LEU A 397 22.59 -3.32 19.59
N SER A 398 21.61 -2.69 20.23
CA SER A 398 20.24 -2.54 19.70
C SER A 398 20.24 -1.75 18.38
N TRP A 399 21.02 -0.66 18.29
CA TRP A 399 21.21 0.09 17.05
C TRP A 399 21.83 -0.77 15.94
N ALA A 400 22.89 -1.52 16.25
CA ALA A 400 23.56 -2.39 15.28
C ALA A 400 22.62 -3.49 14.77
N THR A 401 21.83 -4.11 15.66
CA THR A 401 20.81 -5.10 15.28
C THR A 401 19.73 -4.48 14.40
N SER A 402 19.22 -3.29 14.74
CA SER A 402 18.23 -2.59 13.93
C SER A 402 18.77 -2.27 12.53
N MET A 403 20.00 -1.76 12.43
CA MET A 403 20.63 -1.48 11.13
C MET A 403 20.83 -2.75 10.31
N ALA A 404 21.29 -3.85 10.94
CA ALA A 404 21.46 -5.14 10.27
C ALA A 404 20.13 -5.69 9.73
N LEU A 405 19.05 -5.65 10.54
CA LEU A 405 17.71 -6.08 10.12
C LEU A 405 17.20 -5.23 8.95
N TYR A 406 17.44 -3.92 8.96
CA TYR A 406 17.07 -3.03 7.86
C TYR A 406 17.81 -3.37 6.57
N VAL A 407 19.15 -3.50 6.63
CA VAL A 407 19.97 -3.76 5.44
C VAL A 407 19.64 -5.14 4.85
N VAL A 408 19.63 -6.18 5.68
CA VAL A 408 19.32 -7.55 5.22
C VAL A 408 17.87 -7.62 4.73
N GLY A 409 16.92 -7.04 5.47
CA GLY A 409 15.51 -6.99 5.07
C GLY A 409 15.27 -6.23 3.76
N SER A 410 16.01 -5.15 3.49
CA SER A 410 15.87 -4.34 2.27
C SER A 410 16.42 -5.03 1.02
N ILE A 411 17.47 -5.85 1.18
CA ILE A 411 18.07 -6.64 0.09
C ILE A 411 17.26 -7.93 -0.14
N SER A 412 16.64 -8.47 0.90
CA SER A 412 15.81 -9.67 0.83
C SER A 412 14.49 -9.40 0.10
N GLU A 413 13.92 -10.45 -0.48
CA GLU A 413 12.63 -10.40 -1.16
C GLU A 413 11.52 -10.06 -0.15
N ILE A 414 10.77 -8.99 -0.42
CA ILE A 414 9.63 -8.56 0.40
C ILE A 414 8.31 -9.09 -0.17
N LEU A 415 8.26 -9.29 -1.49
CA LEU A 415 7.04 -9.55 -2.24
C LEU A 415 7.37 -10.52 -3.36
N ARG A 416 6.53 -11.51 -3.57
CA ARG A 416 6.65 -12.45 -4.69
C ARG A 416 5.28 -12.57 -5.35
N PHE A 417 5.26 -12.50 -6.68
CA PHE A 417 4.08 -12.80 -7.47
C PHE A 417 4.37 -14.02 -8.32
N GLN A 418 3.49 -15.02 -8.22
CA GLN A 418 3.56 -16.26 -8.97
C GLN A 418 2.25 -16.40 -9.75
N THR A 419 2.34 -16.75 -11.02
CA THR A 419 1.14 -17.21 -11.74
C THR A 419 0.80 -18.62 -11.29
N THR A 420 -0.42 -18.85 -10.83
CA THR A 420 -0.90 -20.20 -10.49
C THR A 420 -0.84 -21.13 -11.69
N GLU A 421 -0.37 -22.33 -11.45
CA GLU A 421 -0.44 -23.45 -12.39
C GLU A 421 -1.93 -23.75 -12.65
N GLY A 422 -2.44 -23.22 -13.76
CA GLY A 422 -3.74 -23.60 -14.29
C GLY A 422 -3.59 -24.87 -15.11
N GLU A 423 -4.67 -25.62 -15.30
CA GLU A 423 -4.75 -26.83 -16.15
C GLU A 423 -4.27 -26.61 -17.62
N GLN A 424 -4.02 -25.35 -17.99
CA GLN A 424 -3.57 -24.90 -19.31
C GLN A 424 -2.25 -24.09 -19.28
N ARG A 425 -1.53 -24.00 -18.16
CA ARG A 425 -0.26 -23.26 -18.04
C ARG A 425 0.89 -24.18 -17.61
N ASP A 426 1.76 -24.53 -18.56
CA ASP A 426 2.97 -25.31 -18.29
C ASP A 426 4.13 -24.45 -17.74
N VAL A 427 4.00 -23.11 -17.73
CA VAL A 427 5.05 -22.18 -17.27
C VAL A 427 4.53 -21.31 -16.14
N VAL A 428 5.05 -21.53 -14.93
CA VAL A 428 4.87 -20.65 -13.77
C VAL A 428 5.81 -19.46 -13.91
N CYS A 429 5.27 -18.26 -14.10
CA CYS A 429 6.06 -17.05 -14.04
C CYS A 429 6.13 -16.56 -12.59
N GLU A 430 7.35 -16.51 -12.05
CA GLU A 430 7.65 -15.96 -10.75
C GLU A 430 8.44 -14.66 -10.88
N ARG A 431 7.96 -13.61 -10.20
CA ARG A 431 8.73 -12.38 -9.98
C ARG A 431 8.81 -12.05 -8.51
N SER A 432 10.03 -11.89 -8.02
CA SER A 432 10.29 -11.42 -6.65
C SER A 432 10.81 -9.99 -6.66
N TYR A 433 10.41 -9.24 -5.65
CA TYR A 433 10.80 -7.85 -5.45
C TYR A 433 11.37 -7.68 -4.05
N ASN A 434 12.52 -7.01 -3.95
CA ASN A 434 13.04 -6.47 -2.71
C ASN A 434 12.66 -4.98 -2.60
N VAL A 435 13.08 -4.30 -1.54
CA VAL A 435 12.72 -2.88 -1.32
C VAL A 435 13.19 -1.98 -2.46
N PHE A 436 14.37 -2.24 -3.02
CA PHE A 436 14.92 -1.42 -4.09
C PHE A 436 14.26 -1.74 -5.43
N THR A 437 14.16 -3.01 -5.79
CA THR A 437 13.59 -3.43 -7.08
C THR A 437 12.12 -3.08 -7.18
N LEU A 438 11.34 -3.16 -6.09
CA LEU A 438 9.95 -2.72 -6.07
C LEU A 438 9.80 -1.24 -6.49
N GLY A 439 10.69 -0.37 -6.00
CA GLY A 439 10.65 1.06 -6.34
C GLY A 439 11.16 1.36 -7.74
N THR A 440 12.27 0.72 -8.15
CA THR A 440 12.87 0.96 -9.46
C THR A 440 12.07 0.34 -10.60
N GLU A 441 11.26 -0.67 -10.35
CA GLU A 441 10.41 -1.30 -11.38
C GLU A 441 9.40 -0.31 -11.98
N LEU A 442 8.99 0.72 -11.21
CA LEU A 442 8.18 1.84 -11.69
C LEU A 442 8.85 2.61 -12.85
N LEU A 443 10.18 2.52 -12.96
CA LEU A 443 11.00 3.16 -13.98
C LEU A 443 11.59 2.16 -14.98
N SER A 444 11.05 0.94 -15.06
CA SER A 444 11.43 0.02 -16.13
C SER A 444 11.23 0.69 -17.49
N ASP A 445 12.12 0.41 -18.45
CA ASP A 445 12.08 1.06 -19.77
C ASP A 445 10.70 0.86 -20.44
N GLU A 446 10.13 -0.33 -20.31
CA GLU A 446 8.75 -0.60 -20.73
C GLU A 446 7.70 0.23 -19.99
N ALA A 447 7.88 0.55 -18.70
CA ALA A 447 6.97 1.41 -17.95
C ALA A 447 7.07 2.90 -18.34
N MET A 448 8.11 3.31 -19.07
CA MET A 448 8.30 4.70 -19.52
C MET A 448 8.05 4.92 -21.01
N ARG A 449 8.25 3.92 -21.88
CA ARG A 449 8.54 4.12 -23.32
C ARG A 449 7.57 4.94 -24.19
N ASP A 450 6.32 5.20 -23.76
CA ASP A 450 5.32 5.93 -24.57
C ASP A 450 4.30 6.72 -23.73
N SER A 451 4.60 7.01 -22.46
CA SER A 451 3.57 7.48 -21.54
C SER A 451 3.66 8.97 -21.22
N SER A 452 2.53 9.67 -21.38
CA SER A 452 2.28 10.98 -20.76
C SER A 452 2.42 10.97 -19.22
N ALA A 453 2.47 9.78 -18.59
CA ALA A 453 2.62 9.59 -17.16
C ALA A 453 4.08 9.55 -16.66
N GLU A 454 5.09 9.70 -17.53
CA GLU A 454 6.50 9.63 -17.14
C GLU A 454 6.85 10.51 -15.90
N PRO A 455 6.44 11.79 -15.81
CA PRO A 455 6.77 12.62 -14.64
C PRO A 455 6.13 12.12 -13.34
N ALA A 456 4.93 11.50 -13.43
CA ALA A 456 4.24 10.95 -12.27
C ALA A 456 4.98 9.72 -11.74
N MET A 457 5.41 8.81 -12.61
CA MET A 457 6.16 7.61 -12.23
C MET A 457 7.52 7.97 -11.60
N TRP A 458 8.26 8.92 -12.17
CA TRP A 458 9.49 9.45 -11.56
C TRP A 458 9.25 10.06 -10.19
N THR A 459 8.20 10.86 -10.04
CA THR A 459 7.87 11.50 -8.76
C THR A 459 7.53 10.46 -7.70
N LEU A 460 6.74 9.43 -8.03
CA LEU A 460 6.44 8.32 -7.13
C LEU A 460 7.68 7.53 -6.74
N CYS A 461 8.52 7.17 -7.71
CA CYS A 461 9.76 6.42 -7.45
C CYS A 461 10.71 7.21 -6.55
N MET A 462 10.91 8.50 -6.82
CA MET A 462 11.75 9.36 -5.98
C MET A 462 11.21 9.52 -4.58
N ALA A 463 9.90 9.73 -4.43
CA ALA A 463 9.27 9.80 -3.12
C ALA A 463 9.37 8.47 -2.36
N TYR A 464 9.17 7.34 -3.05
CA TYR A 464 9.35 6.00 -2.49
C TYR A 464 10.77 5.79 -1.98
N LEU A 465 11.79 6.02 -2.82
CA LEU A 465 13.20 5.86 -2.42
C LEU A 465 13.57 6.83 -1.29
N LEU A 466 13.08 8.06 -1.33
CA LEU A 466 13.32 9.03 -0.27
C LEU A 466 12.76 8.54 1.08
N LEU A 467 11.49 8.15 1.12
CA LEU A 467 10.78 7.82 2.35
C LEU A 467 11.14 6.43 2.91
N VAL A 468 11.33 5.45 2.03
CA VAL A 468 11.55 4.05 2.42
C VAL A 468 13.03 3.72 2.53
N VAL A 469 13.89 4.33 1.69
CA VAL A 469 15.32 3.98 1.64
C VAL A 469 16.19 5.04 2.33
N VAL A 470 16.08 6.30 1.90
CA VAL A 470 16.99 7.37 2.34
C VAL A 470 16.67 7.81 3.76
N SER A 471 15.41 8.06 4.10
CA SER A 471 15.02 8.55 5.44
C SER A 471 15.46 7.61 6.57
N PRO A 472 15.24 6.27 6.52
CA PRO A 472 15.73 5.37 7.57
C PRO A 472 17.26 5.38 7.72
N LEU A 473 18.00 5.40 6.60
CA LEU A 473 19.46 5.46 6.61
C LEU A 473 19.98 6.75 7.26
N VAL A 474 19.38 7.89 6.92
CA VAL A 474 19.75 9.18 7.49
C VAL A 474 19.45 9.21 8.99
N VAL A 475 18.32 8.66 9.44
CA VAL A 475 18.00 8.58 10.87
C VAL A 475 19.02 7.72 11.61
N HIS A 476 19.36 6.55 11.09
CA HIS A 476 20.38 5.71 11.73
C HIS A 476 21.76 6.35 11.75
N LEU A 477 22.13 7.12 10.72
CA LEU A 477 23.35 7.90 10.71
C LEU A 477 23.35 8.97 11.81
N ILE A 478 22.26 9.72 11.97
CA ILE A 478 22.11 10.73 13.02
C ILE A 478 22.19 10.06 14.41
N GLN A 479 21.50 8.94 14.61
CA GLN A 479 21.56 8.15 15.85
C GLN A 479 22.98 7.69 16.18
N MET A 480 23.71 7.19 15.17
CA MET A 480 25.10 6.75 15.34
C MET A 480 26.00 7.91 15.76
N LEU A 481 25.89 9.06 15.08
CA LEU A 481 26.65 10.26 15.42
C LEU A 481 26.30 10.80 16.82
N ALA A 482 25.04 10.67 17.25
CA ALA A 482 24.60 11.03 18.60
C ALA A 482 25.21 10.09 19.66
N LEU A 483 25.23 8.78 19.40
CA LEU A 483 25.84 7.78 20.29
C LEU A 483 27.36 7.97 20.42
N LEU A 484 28.04 8.31 19.33
CA LEU A 484 29.46 8.67 19.35
C LEU A 484 29.75 10.02 20.03
N GLY A 485 28.72 10.80 20.37
CA GLY A 485 28.89 12.15 20.93
C GLY A 485 29.42 13.18 19.92
N ALA A 486 29.48 12.83 18.63
CA ALA A 486 29.90 13.73 17.56
C ALA A 486 28.87 14.83 17.29
N VAL A 487 27.60 14.57 17.59
CA VAL A 487 26.51 15.55 17.47
C VAL A 487 26.03 15.92 18.85
N SER A 488 26.35 17.14 19.28
CA SER A 488 25.78 17.75 20.48
C SER A 488 24.66 18.76 20.18
N ASN A 489 24.49 19.12 18.91
CA ASN A 489 23.52 20.14 18.53
C ASN A 489 22.09 19.59 18.62
N SER A 490 21.27 20.19 19.49
CA SER A 490 19.85 19.86 19.66
C SER A 490 19.04 20.02 18.37
N MET A 491 19.47 20.88 17.45
CA MET A 491 18.85 21.03 16.13
C MET A 491 18.97 19.76 15.28
N ILE A 492 20.11 19.08 15.30
CA ILE A 492 20.33 17.87 14.49
C ILE A 492 19.51 16.70 15.06
N LEU A 493 19.40 16.58 16.38
CA LEU A 493 18.54 15.58 17.02
C LEU A 493 17.06 15.81 16.70
N ARG A 494 16.61 17.07 16.72
CA ARG A 494 15.26 17.46 16.29
C ARG A 494 15.01 17.17 14.81
N LEU A 495 16.02 17.38 13.96
CA LEU A 495 15.95 17.00 12.55
C LEU A 495 15.83 15.48 12.40
N GLY A 496 16.59 14.70 13.18
CA GLY A 496 16.46 13.24 13.21
C GLY A 496 15.06 12.77 13.60
N ASP A 497 14.49 13.33 14.68
CA ASP A 497 13.10 13.07 15.09
C ASP A 497 12.08 13.43 14.01
N SER A 498 12.35 14.48 13.21
CA SER A 498 11.49 14.90 12.11
C SER A 498 11.64 13.97 10.91
N ILE A 499 12.86 13.58 10.51
CA ILE A 499 13.07 12.63 9.40
C ILE A 499 12.48 11.26 9.74
N TRP A 500 12.54 10.85 11.01
CA TRP A 500 11.93 9.60 11.47
C TRP A 500 10.42 9.55 11.25
N THR A 501 9.71 10.68 11.27
CA THR A 501 8.28 10.68 10.97
C THR A 501 7.97 10.53 9.48
N PHE A 502 8.94 10.83 8.62
CA PHE A 502 8.89 10.54 7.19
C PHE A 502 9.34 9.12 6.84
N ALA A 503 10.18 8.49 7.67
CA ALA A 503 10.57 7.10 7.50
C ALA A 503 9.33 6.19 7.58
N SER A 504 9.01 5.54 6.47
CA SER A 504 7.70 4.91 6.24
C SER A 504 7.78 3.41 5.98
N VAL A 505 8.87 2.74 6.41
CA VAL A 505 9.06 1.29 6.21
C VAL A 505 7.89 0.50 6.79
N ASP A 506 7.39 0.86 7.98
CA ASP A 506 6.24 0.19 8.60
C ASP A 506 4.94 0.41 7.82
N VAL A 507 4.79 1.58 7.20
CA VAL A 507 3.64 1.92 6.35
C VAL A 507 3.71 1.17 5.02
N LEU A 508 4.90 0.99 4.44
CA LEU A 508 5.13 0.13 3.28
C LEU A 508 4.74 -1.32 3.60
N LEU A 509 5.21 -1.88 4.74
CA LEU A 509 4.85 -3.23 5.14
C LEU A 509 3.35 -3.40 5.34
N MET A 510 2.68 -2.39 5.89
CA MET A 510 1.23 -2.39 5.98
C MET A 510 0.59 -2.42 4.59
N GLY A 511 1.07 -1.63 3.63
CA GLY A 511 0.63 -1.66 2.24
C GLY A 511 0.85 -3.02 1.56
N VAL A 512 2.03 -3.62 1.75
CA VAL A 512 2.35 -4.98 1.26
C VAL A 512 1.38 -6.00 1.82
N TYR A 513 1.17 -6.00 3.14
CA TYR A 513 0.23 -6.91 3.79
C TYR A 513 -1.19 -6.74 3.25
N ILE A 514 -1.63 -5.48 3.08
CA ILE A 514 -2.96 -5.14 2.57
C ILE A 514 -3.16 -5.65 1.14
N VAL A 515 -2.19 -5.43 0.24
CA VAL A 515 -2.30 -5.88 -1.15
C VAL A 515 -2.22 -7.40 -1.25
N GLN A 516 -1.34 -8.03 -0.47
CA GLN A 516 -1.17 -9.48 -0.45
C GLN A 516 -2.38 -10.19 0.16
N TYR A 517 -3.11 -9.54 1.06
CA TYR A 517 -4.36 -10.04 1.58
C TYR A 517 -5.44 -10.05 0.48
N LYS A 518 -5.73 -11.24 -0.06
CA LYS A 518 -6.73 -11.47 -1.13
C LYS A 518 -6.34 -10.80 -2.47
N PHE A 519 -5.04 -10.78 -2.78
CA PHE A 519 -4.54 -10.25 -4.05
C PHE A 519 -5.17 -10.94 -5.26
N ASP A 520 -5.27 -12.27 -5.20
CA ASP A 520 -5.91 -13.13 -6.18
C ASP A 520 -7.34 -12.69 -6.49
N ALA A 521 -8.15 -12.45 -5.45
CA ALA A 521 -9.54 -12.02 -5.60
C ALA A 521 -9.65 -10.63 -6.24
N LEU A 522 -8.75 -9.71 -5.87
CA LEU A 522 -8.72 -8.36 -6.44
C LEU A 522 -8.36 -8.40 -7.92
N ILE A 523 -7.26 -9.07 -8.30
CA ILE A 523 -6.82 -9.15 -9.70
C ILE A 523 -7.86 -9.87 -10.56
N ASN A 524 -8.44 -10.96 -10.07
CA ASN A 524 -9.47 -11.70 -10.80
C ASN A 524 -10.70 -10.84 -11.10
N ARG A 525 -11.08 -9.93 -10.19
CA ARG A 525 -12.16 -8.97 -10.44
C ARG A 525 -11.75 -7.86 -11.40
N LEU A 526 -10.53 -7.34 -11.28
CA LEU A 526 -10.00 -6.34 -12.21
C LEU A 526 -9.90 -6.88 -13.65
N ALA A 527 -9.65 -8.19 -13.79
CA ALA A 527 -9.63 -8.89 -15.06
C ALA A 527 -11.03 -9.13 -15.66
N GLY A 528 -12.09 -8.97 -14.86
CA GLY A 528 -13.46 -9.36 -15.21
C GLY A 528 -13.67 -10.87 -15.23
N ASP A 529 -14.93 -11.29 -15.28
CA ASP A 529 -15.32 -12.72 -15.19
C ASP A 529 -14.72 -13.57 -16.33
N ALA A 530 -14.41 -12.97 -17.49
CA ALA A 530 -13.75 -13.65 -18.60
C ALA A 530 -12.22 -13.76 -18.42
N GLY A 531 -11.61 -12.91 -17.57
CA GLY A 531 -10.17 -12.85 -17.36
C GLY A 531 -9.70 -13.48 -16.06
N SER A 532 -10.59 -13.77 -15.10
CA SER A 532 -10.24 -14.37 -13.80
C SER A 532 -9.55 -15.73 -13.95
N ASP A 533 -10.04 -16.58 -14.85
CA ASP A 533 -9.44 -17.90 -15.12
C ASP A 533 -8.11 -17.78 -15.88
N ILE A 534 -7.88 -16.62 -16.50
CA ILE A 534 -6.74 -16.36 -17.37
C ILE A 534 -5.55 -15.82 -16.60
N LEU A 535 -5.78 -15.02 -15.55
CA LEU A 535 -4.68 -14.31 -14.89
C LEU A 535 -4.11 -15.08 -13.70
N GLY A 536 -4.92 -15.79 -12.90
CA GLY A 536 -4.48 -16.67 -11.81
C GLY A 536 -3.13 -16.27 -11.20
N VAL A 537 -3.11 -15.20 -10.41
CA VAL A 537 -1.88 -14.68 -9.80
C VAL A 537 -1.99 -14.82 -8.29
N ASN A 538 -1.07 -15.58 -7.71
CA ASN A 538 -0.88 -15.66 -6.28
C ASN A 538 0.24 -14.70 -5.87
N GLY A 539 -0.02 -13.96 -4.80
CA GLY A 539 1.00 -13.20 -4.13
C GLY A 539 1.47 -13.92 -2.87
N GLU A 540 2.77 -13.88 -2.61
CA GLU A 540 3.39 -14.37 -1.38
C GLU A 540 4.27 -13.29 -0.75
N MET A 541 4.33 -13.28 0.59
CA MET A 541 5.24 -12.42 1.35
C MET A 541 6.60 -13.11 1.50
N GLY A 542 7.67 -12.44 1.05
CA GLY A 542 9.02 -12.96 1.15
C GLY A 542 9.65 -12.81 2.55
N PRO A 543 10.82 -13.41 2.82
CA PRO A 543 11.49 -13.33 4.11
C PRO A 543 11.87 -11.89 4.52
N GLY A 544 12.13 -11.01 3.54
CA GLY A 544 12.42 -9.60 3.76
C GLY A 544 11.29 -8.86 4.47
N PHE A 545 10.03 -9.25 4.23
CA PHE A 545 8.87 -8.66 4.91
C PHE A 545 8.97 -8.84 6.43
N PHE A 546 9.25 -10.06 6.89
CA PHE A 546 9.35 -10.36 8.33
C PHE A 546 10.58 -9.73 8.99
N LEU A 547 11.70 -9.66 8.27
CA LEU A 547 12.91 -8.96 8.74
C LEU A 547 12.67 -7.46 8.89
N LEU A 548 11.98 -6.84 7.94
CA LEU A 548 11.62 -5.41 8.00
C LEU A 548 10.54 -5.13 9.06
N LEU A 549 9.67 -6.10 9.36
CA LEU A 549 8.73 -6.01 10.48
C LEU A 549 9.48 -6.01 11.82
N ALA A 550 10.44 -6.93 12.00
CA ALA A 550 11.32 -6.95 13.16
C ALA A 550 12.17 -5.68 13.26
N TYR A 551 12.63 -5.14 12.12
CA TYR A 551 13.27 -3.84 12.03
C TYR A 551 12.34 -2.72 12.55
N SER A 552 11.09 -2.65 12.08
CA SER A 552 10.15 -1.59 12.45
C SER A 552 9.88 -1.56 13.97
N ILE A 553 9.87 -2.73 14.61
CA ILE A 553 9.76 -2.85 16.07
C ILE A 553 11.06 -2.42 16.75
N SER A 554 12.20 -2.98 16.34
CA SER A 554 13.50 -2.72 16.98
C SER A 554 13.96 -1.25 16.84
N SER A 555 13.75 -0.64 15.68
CA SER A 555 14.06 0.76 15.42
C SER A 555 13.26 1.73 16.31
N GLY A 556 12.01 1.40 16.63
CA GLY A 556 11.22 2.13 17.62
C GLY A 556 11.84 2.11 19.02
N PHE A 557 12.40 0.96 19.44
CA PHE A 557 13.15 0.85 20.70
C PHE A 557 14.45 1.66 20.64
N VAL A 558 15.21 1.57 19.54
CA VAL A 558 16.45 2.34 19.36
C VAL A 558 16.18 3.84 19.48
N GLN A 559 15.14 4.34 18.80
CA GLN A 559 14.78 5.76 18.87
C GLN A 559 14.46 6.18 20.30
N TYR A 560 13.68 5.38 21.03
CA TYR A 560 13.37 5.64 22.43
C TYR A 560 14.61 5.71 23.31
N PHE A 561 15.53 4.75 23.17
CA PHE A 561 16.76 4.72 23.98
C PHE A 561 17.73 5.84 23.63
N VAL A 562 17.90 6.16 22.35
CA VAL A 562 18.76 7.28 21.90
C VAL A 562 18.21 8.60 22.43
N ASN A 563 16.89 8.83 22.34
CA ASN A 563 16.26 10.02 22.87
C ASN A 563 16.36 10.11 24.39
N SER A 564 16.20 8.99 25.10
CA SER A 564 16.37 8.92 26.56
C SER A 564 17.82 9.22 26.98
N ALA A 565 18.80 8.66 26.26
CA ALA A 565 20.22 8.91 26.51
C ALA A 565 20.64 10.35 26.17
N ALA A 566 20.03 10.96 25.15
CA ALA A 566 20.23 12.37 24.86
C ALA A 566 19.64 13.25 25.96
N ALA A 567 18.42 12.96 26.43
CA ALA A 567 17.73 13.72 27.46
C ALA A 567 18.51 13.74 28.79
N THR A 568 19.11 12.62 29.21
CA THR A 568 19.93 12.60 30.44
C THR A 568 21.21 13.43 30.32
N ARG A 569 21.72 13.63 29.10
CA ARG A 569 22.91 14.47 28.84
C ARG A 569 22.56 15.97 28.82
N TYR A 570 21.35 16.32 28.40
CA TYR A 570 20.85 17.70 28.36
C TYR A 570 19.84 17.93 29.48
N ASN A 571 20.34 18.27 30.66
CA ASN A 571 19.61 18.32 31.94
C ASN A 571 18.52 19.42 32.06
N HIS A 572 17.82 19.80 30.96
CA HIS A 572 16.97 20.99 30.94
C HIS A 572 15.71 20.99 30.05
N ASP A 573 15.30 19.90 29.40
CA ASP A 573 14.09 19.94 28.56
C ASP A 573 12.98 18.97 29.06
N PRO A 574 11.91 19.45 29.73
CA PRO A 574 10.83 18.61 30.29
C PRO A 574 10.01 17.87 29.22
N TYR A 575 10.23 18.16 27.93
CA TYR A 575 9.51 17.54 26.82
C TYR A 575 9.83 16.04 26.64
N TYR A 576 11.02 15.59 27.02
CA TYR A 576 11.47 14.19 26.83
C TYR A 576 10.94 13.20 27.89
N GLN A 577 10.31 13.65 28.98
CA GLN A 577 9.82 12.74 30.03
C GLN A 577 8.50 12.02 29.69
N ILE A 578 7.80 12.38 28.62
CA ILE A 578 6.40 11.94 28.37
C ILE A 578 6.30 10.69 27.47
N ASP A 579 7.39 10.21 26.87
CA ASP A 579 7.39 8.94 26.11
C ASP A 579 7.18 7.68 26.98
N TYR A 580 7.07 7.85 28.30
CA TYR A 580 6.84 6.81 29.31
C TYR A 580 5.49 6.08 29.21
N LEU A 581 4.53 6.56 28.38
CA LEU A 581 3.17 5.99 28.35
C LEU A 581 3.05 4.71 27.50
N TRP A 582 3.86 4.54 26.45
CA TRP A 582 3.79 3.35 25.59
C TRP A 582 4.41 2.11 26.24
N THR A 583 5.39 2.28 27.13
CA THR A 583 5.90 1.19 27.99
C THR A 583 4.92 0.78 29.07
N LYS A 584 4.01 1.67 29.53
CA LYS A 584 2.90 1.24 30.40
C LYS A 584 1.83 0.45 29.63
N VAL A 585 1.55 0.78 28.37
CA VAL A 585 0.50 0.10 27.59
C VAL A 585 1.00 -1.22 26.98
N LEU A 586 2.21 -1.28 26.44
CA LEU A 586 2.80 -2.54 25.94
C LEU A 586 3.55 -3.34 27.01
N GLY A 587 4.19 -2.67 27.98
CA GLY A 587 4.88 -3.34 29.09
C GLY A 587 3.96 -3.71 30.27
N GLY A 588 2.81 -3.04 30.41
CA GLY A 588 1.76 -3.44 31.38
C GLY A 588 1.07 -4.76 31.03
N LEU A 589 1.20 -5.24 29.78
CA LEU A 589 0.76 -6.57 29.37
C LEU A 589 1.75 -7.70 29.72
N VAL A 590 2.98 -7.36 30.17
CA VAL A 590 4.05 -8.34 30.41
C VAL A 590 4.52 -8.37 31.87
N LEU A 591 4.24 -7.36 32.70
CA LEU A 591 4.78 -7.29 34.07
C LEU A 591 3.77 -6.84 35.15
N ASP A 592 2.49 -7.19 35.04
CA ASP A 592 1.54 -7.08 36.16
C ASP A 592 1.21 -8.47 36.75
N VAL A 593 2.27 -9.20 37.10
CA VAL A 593 2.22 -10.38 37.96
C VAL A 593 3.07 -10.04 39.19
N ASP A 594 2.47 -10.18 40.37
CA ASP A 594 3.06 -9.98 41.70
C ASP A 594 3.30 -8.54 42.18
N ARG A 595 2.20 -7.85 42.50
CA ARG A 595 2.20 -6.98 43.68
C ARG A 595 0.84 -6.95 44.40
N SER A 596 0.46 -8.11 44.94
CA SER A 596 -0.52 -8.19 46.04
C SER A 596 0.09 -8.98 47.21
N SER A 597 0.95 -8.33 47.98
CA SER A 597 1.29 -8.73 49.35
C SER A 597 1.94 -7.54 50.04
N ASP A 598 1.08 -6.70 50.64
CA ASP A 598 1.21 -6.15 52.00
C ASP A 598 0.07 -5.15 52.27
#